data_AF-A0AA42HQM0-F1
#
_entry.id   AF-A0AA42HQM0-F1
#
_cell.length_a   1.000
_cell.length_b   1.000
_cell.length_c   1.000
_cell.angle_alpha   90.00
_cell.angle_beta   90.00
_cell.angle_gamma   90.00
#
_symmetry.space_group_name_H-M   'P 1'
#
loop_
_entity.id
_entity.type
_entity.pdbx_description
1 polymer ?
#
loop_
_entity_poly.entity_id
_entity_poly.type
_entity_poly.pdbx_seq_one_letter_code
_entity_poly.pdbx_strand_id
1 'polypeptide(L)'
;MSVASQAVGLQGAKRRIVFVGLYEFIAIVASSLLFMAIGQGAGSSGAMAVVASTLAILWNLSFNWLFERWEARQTTRGRSVLRRVVHAVGFEGGLALILIPLMAWWFGISLWEATVLEAGLLVFFLIYTYVFNWCFDRVFGLPASAQVLAPQV
;
A
#
# COMPACT_ATOMS: atom_id res chain seq x y z
N MET A 1 35.04 26.19 -5.75
CA MET A 1 34.39 25.33 -6.76
C MET A 1 33.73 24.18 -6.01
N SER A 2 32.40 24.10 -6.00
CA SER A 2 31.67 23.02 -5.31
C SER A 2 31.76 21.75 -6.14
N VAL A 3 32.47 20.75 -5.65
CA VAL A 3 32.57 19.43 -6.30
C VAL A 3 31.24 18.72 -6.05
N ALA A 4 30.38 18.66 -7.07
CA ALA A 4 29.09 18.00 -6.98
C ALA A 4 29.29 16.48 -6.88
N SER A 5 29.01 15.91 -5.72
CA SER A 5 28.99 14.47 -5.51
C SER A 5 27.87 13.83 -6.35
N GLN A 6 28.22 12.89 -7.23
CA GLN A 6 27.24 12.24 -8.11
C GLN A 6 26.75 10.92 -7.51
N ALA A 7 25.44 10.73 -7.47
CA ALA A 7 24.81 9.47 -7.10
C ALA A 7 24.91 8.45 -8.24
N VAL A 8 25.16 7.18 -7.89
CA VAL A 8 25.31 6.08 -8.84
C VAL A 8 23.98 5.36 -9.05
N GLY A 9 23.74 4.77 -10.23
CA GLY A 9 22.53 3.98 -10.50
C GLY A 9 21.33 4.81 -10.99
N LEU A 10 20.14 4.20 -11.00
CA LEU A 10 18.95 4.83 -11.57
C LEU A 10 18.36 5.87 -10.61
N GLN A 11 18.33 7.14 -11.04
CA GLN A 11 17.92 8.28 -10.22
C GLN A 11 16.77 9.08 -10.83
N GLY A 12 16.17 9.95 -10.00
CA GLY A 12 15.19 10.94 -10.42
C GLY A 12 13.89 10.35 -10.99
N ALA A 13 13.26 11.04 -11.93
CA ALA A 13 11.99 10.63 -12.53
C ALA A 13 12.09 9.27 -13.24
N LYS A 14 13.23 8.95 -13.86
CA LYS A 14 13.46 7.66 -14.54
C LYS A 14 13.34 6.49 -13.56
N ARG A 15 13.93 6.61 -12.36
CA ARG A 15 13.78 5.61 -11.30
C ARG A 15 12.32 5.40 -10.93
N ARG A 16 11.59 6.49 -10.70
CA ARG A 16 10.19 6.44 -10.28
C ARG A 16 9.32 5.75 -11.32
N ILE A 17 9.51 6.07 -12.60
CA ILE A 17 8.73 5.47 -13.70
C ILE A 17 9.02 3.97 -13.80
N VAL A 18 10.28 3.56 -13.80
CA VAL A 18 10.66 2.14 -13.90
C VAL A 18 10.18 1.35 -12.68
N PHE A 19 10.33 1.93 -11.48
CA PHE A 19 9.85 1.35 -10.24
C PHE A 19 8.34 1.11 -10.28
N VAL A 20 7.55 2.16 -10.54
CA VAL A 20 6.08 2.06 -10.57
C VAL A 20 5.63 1.12 -11.69
N GLY A 21 6.22 1.23 -12.89
CA GLY A 21 5.86 0.39 -14.02
C GLY A 21 6.08 -1.11 -13.75
N LEU A 22 7.24 -1.49 -13.21
CA LEU A 22 7.52 -2.89 -12.86
C LEU A 22 6.66 -3.38 -11.70
N TYR A 23 6.45 -2.53 -10.69
CA TYR A 23 5.64 -2.86 -9.53
C TYR A 23 4.18 -3.15 -9.92
N GLU A 24 3.57 -2.26 -10.71
CA GLU A 24 2.19 -2.41 -11.18
C GLU A 24 2.05 -3.61 -12.12
N PHE A 25 3.00 -3.81 -13.04
CA PHE A 25 2.95 -4.94 -13.97
C PHE A 25 2.93 -6.29 -13.24
N ILE A 26 3.82 -6.49 -12.27
CA ILE A 26 3.88 -7.73 -11.50
C ILE A 26 2.62 -7.90 -10.63
N ALA A 27 2.12 -6.81 -10.02
CA ALA A 27 0.90 -6.84 -9.22
C ALA A 27 -0.34 -7.23 -10.05
N ILE A 28 -0.48 -6.70 -11.27
CA ILE A 28 -1.58 -7.05 -12.20
C ILE A 28 -1.50 -8.54 -12.59
N VAL A 29 -0.31 -9.04 -12.94
CA VAL A 29 -0.12 -10.45 -13.29
C VAL A 29 -0.44 -11.36 -12.11
N ALA A 30 0.08 -11.05 -10.93
CA ALA A 30 -0.14 -11.85 -9.72
C ALA A 30 -1.62 -11.89 -9.29
N SER A 31 -2.29 -10.73 -9.28
CA SER A 31 -3.72 -10.64 -8.96
C SER A 31 -4.60 -11.36 -9.99
N SER A 32 -4.28 -11.23 -11.29
CA SER A 32 -4.99 -11.94 -12.36
C SER A 32 -4.90 -13.46 -12.22
N LEU A 33 -3.72 -13.99 -11.88
CA LEU A 33 -3.50 -15.42 -11.65
C LEU A 33 -4.28 -15.91 -10.42
N LEU A 34 -4.30 -15.12 -9.34
CA LEU A 34 -5.06 -15.44 -8.13
C LEU A 34 -6.57 -15.52 -8.41
N PHE A 35 -7.12 -14.54 -9.14
CA PHE A 35 -8.53 -14.55 -9.51
C PHE A 35 -8.89 -15.73 -10.43
N MET A 36 -8.00 -16.09 -11.37
CA MET A 36 -8.18 -17.25 -12.24
C MET A 36 -8.17 -18.56 -11.43
N ALA A 37 -7.29 -18.68 -10.43
CA ALA A 37 -7.22 -19.86 -9.56
C ALA A 37 -8.48 -20.04 -8.68
N ILE A 38 -9.17 -18.95 -8.35
CA ILE A 38 -10.39 -18.96 -7.53
C ILE A 38 -11.66 -19.13 -8.41
N GLY A 39 -11.52 -19.19 -9.75
CA GLY A 39 -12.63 -19.48 -10.66
C GLY A 39 -13.68 -18.37 -10.77
N GLN A 40 -13.38 -17.15 -10.32
CA GLN A 40 -14.30 -16.02 -10.35
C GLN A 40 -14.26 -15.31 -11.71
N GLY A 41 -15.42 -15.16 -12.35
CA GLY A 41 -15.56 -14.45 -13.63
C GLY A 41 -15.30 -12.96 -13.50
N ALA A 42 -14.46 -12.40 -14.38
CA ALA A 42 -13.97 -11.01 -14.32
C ALA A 42 -15.04 -9.89 -14.34
N GLY A 43 -16.31 -10.22 -14.64
CA GLY A 43 -17.39 -9.23 -14.77
C GLY A 43 -17.97 -8.75 -13.44
N SER A 44 -18.18 -9.64 -12.45
CA SER A 44 -18.78 -9.28 -11.15
C SER A 44 -17.75 -8.68 -10.18
N SER A 45 -16.47 -9.00 -10.36
CA SER A 45 -15.36 -8.45 -9.56
C SER A 45 -15.06 -6.98 -9.89
N GLY A 46 -15.26 -6.55 -11.14
CA GLY A 46 -15.04 -5.17 -11.55
C GLY A 46 -15.97 -4.17 -10.85
N ALA A 47 -17.27 -4.47 -10.77
CA ALA A 47 -18.24 -3.62 -10.07
C ALA A 47 -17.93 -3.53 -8.57
N MET A 48 -17.59 -4.67 -7.94
CA MET A 48 -17.18 -4.69 -6.53
C MET A 48 -15.91 -3.85 -6.30
N ALA A 49 -14.92 -3.93 -7.20
CA ALA A 49 -13.70 -3.14 -7.10
C ALA A 49 -13.97 -1.62 -7.13
N VAL A 50 -14.91 -1.17 -7.97
CA VAL A 50 -15.32 0.25 -8.03
C VAL A 50 -15.99 0.68 -6.73
N VAL A 51 -16.91 -0.14 -6.20
CA VAL A 51 -17.61 0.15 -4.93
C VAL A 51 -16.62 0.16 -3.75
N ALA A 52 -15.77 -0.86 -3.65
CA ALA A 52 -14.75 -0.98 -2.60
C ALA A 52 -13.76 0.20 -2.65
N SER A 53 -13.29 0.59 -3.84
CA SER A 53 -12.42 1.75 -4.02
C SER A 53 -13.09 3.06 -3.60
N THR A 54 -14.37 3.24 -3.95
CA THR A 54 -15.13 4.42 -3.55
C THR A 54 -15.29 4.48 -2.02
N LEU A 55 -15.66 3.37 -1.38
CA LEU A 55 -15.75 3.28 0.06
C LEU A 55 -14.39 3.51 0.74
N ALA A 56 -13.31 2.97 0.20
CA ALA A 56 -11.95 3.19 0.70
C ALA A 56 -11.57 4.67 0.63
N ILE A 57 -11.88 5.36 -0.46
CA ILE A 57 -11.63 6.81 -0.61
C ILE A 57 -12.45 7.60 0.42
N LEU A 58 -13.76 7.32 0.53
CA LEU A 58 -14.64 8.01 1.47
C LEU A 58 -14.23 7.78 2.93
N TRP A 59 -13.86 6.54 3.27
CA TRP A 59 -13.37 6.18 4.59
C TRP A 59 -12.05 6.89 4.89
N ASN A 60 -11.10 6.89 3.94
CA ASN A 60 -9.81 7.55 4.11
C ASN A 60 -9.96 9.04 4.42
N LEU A 61 -10.79 9.75 3.64
CA LEU A 61 -11.07 11.16 3.87
C LEU A 61 -11.74 11.39 5.23
N SER A 62 -12.75 10.59 5.55
CA SER A 62 -13.52 10.74 6.80
C SER A 62 -12.67 10.43 8.03
N PHE A 63 -11.91 9.33 8.00
CA PHE A 63 -11.06 8.91 9.09
C PHE A 63 -9.92 9.89 9.32
N ASN A 64 -9.21 10.31 8.28
CA ASN A 64 -8.13 11.30 8.43
C ASN A 64 -8.66 12.61 9.01
N TRP A 65 -9.80 13.10 8.51
CA TRP A 65 -10.42 14.32 9.05
C TRP A 65 -10.82 14.17 10.53
N LEU A 66 -11.46 13.06 10.89
CA LEU A 66 -11.84 12.76 12.28
C LEU A 66 -10.61 12.66 13.18
N PHE A 67 -9.57 11.98 12.71
CA PHE A 67 -8.35 11.76 13.47
C PHE A 67 -7.56 13.05 13.67
N GLU A 68 -7.43 13.89 12.64
CA GLU A 68 -6.82 15.21 12.74
C GLU A 68 -7.60 16.11 13.71
N ARG A 69 -8.93 16.10 13.63
CA ARG A 69 -9.79 16.84 14.57
C ARG A 69 -9.63 16.35 16.01
N TRP A 70 -9.40 15.06 16.21
CA TRP A 70 -9.10 14.47 17.52
C TRP A 70 -7.69 14.83 17.99
N GLU A 71 -6.67 14.80 17.11
CA GLU A 71 -5.29 15.18 17.41
C GLU A 71 -5.18 16.66 17.79
N ALA A 72 -5.94 17.53 17.12
CA ALA A 72 -5.99 18.96 17.41
C ALA A 72 -6.51 19.28 18.82
N ARG A 73 -7.25 18.35 19.44
CA ARG A 73 -7.77 18.49 20.82
C ARG A 73 -6.79 17.97 21.88
N GLN A 74 -5.68 17.32 21.49
CA GLN A 74 -4.72 16.77 22.43
C GLN A 74 -3.73 17.83 22.92
N THR A 75 -3.46 17.82 24.23
CA THR A 75 -2.55 18.77 24.88
C THR A 75 -1.09 18.52 24.52
N THR A 76 -0.71 17.27 24.27
CA THR A 76 0.64 16.90 23.85
C THR A 76 0.77 17.00 22.33
N ARG A 77 1.73 17.81 21.86
CA ARG A 77 2.09 17.95 20.45
C ARG A 77 3.14 16.92 20.06
N GLY A 78 3.03 16.38 18.84
CA GLY A 78 3.91 15.32 18.32
C GLY A 78 3.22 13.96 18.21
N ARG A 79 3.58 13.17 17.19
CA ARG A 79 2.94 11.88 16.87
C ARG A 79 3.73 10.74 17.51
N SER A 80 3.41 10.43 18.77
CA SER A 80 4.02 9.32 19.52
C SER A 80 3.77 7.97 18.82
N VAL A 81 4.60 6.97 19.13
CA VAL A 81 4.43 5.60 18.60
C VAL A 81 3.02 5.08 18.86
N LEU A 82 2.50 5.30 20.06
CA LEU A 82 1.14 4.90 20.41
C LEU A 82 0.08 5.55 19.51
N ARG A 83 0.19 6.85 19.19
CA ARG A 83 -0.76 7.51 18.27
C ARG A 83 -0.68 6.96 16.86
N ARG A 84 0.52 6.58 16.40
CA ARG A 84 0.70 5.94 15.09
C ARG A 84 0.04 4.57 15.05
N VAL A 85 0.17 3.78 16.11
CA VAL A 85 -0.49 2.47 16.24
C VAL A 85 -2.01 2.63 16.28
N VAL A 86 -2.54 3.53 17.11
CA VAL A 86 -3.98 3.80 17.20
C VAL A 86 -4.53 4.25 15.84
N HIS A 87 -3.81 5.13 15.14
CA HIS A 87 -4.18 5.55 13.79
C HIS A 87 -4.22 4.36 12.82
N ALA A 88 -3.15 3.57 12.75
CA ALA A 88 -3.04 2.47 11.80
C ALA A 88 -4.10 1.39 12.07
N VAL A 89 -4.25 0.97 13.33
CA VAL A 89 -5.25 -0.03 13.74
C VAL A 89 -6.66 0.49 13.54
N GLY A 90 -6.93 1.76 13.87
CA GLY A 90 -8.24 2.37 13.66
C GLY A 90 -8.60 2.52 12.18
N PHE A 91 -7.63 2.90 11.35
CA PHE A 91 -7.82 3.07 9.92
C PHE A 91 -8.12 1.73 9.25
N GLU A 92 -7.21 0.76 9.41
CA GLU A 92 -7.32 -0.56 8.78
C GLU A 92 -8.48 -1.35 9.37
N GLY A 93 -8.62 -1.36 10.70
CA GLY A 93 -9.70 -2.06 11.38
C GLY A 93 -11.07 -1.50 11.02
N GLY A 94 -11.22 -0.17 10.97
CA GLY A 94 -12.48 0.44 10.57
C GLY A 94 -12.84 0.19 9.11
N LEU A 95 -11.85 0.22 8.21
CA LEU A 95 -12.08 -0.11 6.80
C LEU A 95 -12.47 -1.59 6.63
N ALA A 96 -11.79 -2.50 7.32
CA ALA A 96 -12.07 -3.93 7.31
C ALA A 96 -13.50 -4.24 7.82
N LEU A 97 -13.95 -3.55 8.87
CA LEU A 97 -15.32 -3.68 9.39
C LEU A 97 -16.41 -3.27 8.37
N ILE A 98 -16.08 -2.45 7.38
CA ILE A 98 -16.98 -2.06 6.30
C ILE A 98 -16.85 -3.01 5.11
N LEU A 99 -15.62 -3.29 4.67
CA LEU A 99 -15.35 -4.05 3.44
C LEU A 99 -15.60 -5.55 3.61
N ILE A 100 -15.27 -6.15 4.75
CA ILE A 100 -15.43 -7.60 4.96
C ILE A 100 -16.91 -8.02 4.88
N PRO A 101 -17.86 -7.38 5.60
CA PRO A 101 -19.27 -7.73 5.47
C PRO A 101 -19.81 -7.49 4.06
N LEU A 102 -19.37 -6.41 3.41
CA LEU A 102 -19.76 -6.11 2.04
C LEU A 102 -19.28 -7.19 1.07
N MET A 103 -18.02 -7.60 1.16
CA MET A 103 -17.46 -8.66 0.31
C MET A 103 -18.13 -10.01 0.57
N ALA A 104 -18.36 -10.36 1.85
CA ALA A 104 -19.07 -11.57 2.23
C ALA A 104 -20.47 -11.61 1.60
N TRP A 105 -21.21 -10.51 1.71
CA TRP A 105 -22.53 -10.37 1.09
C TRP A 105 -22.47 -10.40 -0.45
N TRP A 106 -21.52 -9.70 -1.06
CA TRP A 106 -21.41 -9.57 -2.51
C TRP A 106 -21.03 -10.87 -3.22
N PHE A 107 -20.05 -11.59 -2.66
CA PHE A 107 -19.56 -12.85 -3.22
C PHE A 107 -20.29 -14.08 -2.67
N GLY A 108 -21.21 -13.89 -1.72
CA GLY A 108 -21.95 -14.99 -1.10
C GLY A 108 -21.07 -15.95 -0.30
N ILE A 109 -19.97 -15.45 0.25
CA ILE A 109 -19.01 -16.21 1.06
C ILE A 109 -19.20 -15.90 2.55
N SER A 110 -18.68 -16.74 3.43
CA SER A 110 -18.72 -16.48 4.87
C SER A 110 -17.87 -15.27 5.26
N LEU A 111 -18.19 -14.64 6.39
CA LEU A 111 -17.37 -13.57 6.96
C LEU A 111 -15.93 -14.04 7.23
N TRP A 112 -15.75 -15.31 7.60
CA TRP A 112 -14.43 -15.88 7.81
C TRP A 112 -13.63 -15.94 6.50
N GLU A 113 -14.23 -16.45 5.43
CA GLU A 113 -13.57 -16.51 4.11
C GLU A 113 -13.23 -15.11 3.60
N ALA A 114 -14.15 -14.14 3.73
CA ALA A 114 -13.88 -12.74 3.36
C ALA A 114 -12.74 -12.13 4.19
N THR A 115 -12.69 -12.44 5.50
CA THR A 115 -11.59 -11.99 6.38
C THR A 115 -10.26 -12.61 5.98
N VAL A 116 -10.24 -13.91 5.66
CA VAL A 116 -9.04 -14.63 5.22
C VAL A 116 -8.55 -14.10 3.88
N LEU A 117 -9.45 -13.78 2.94
CA LEU A 117 -9.10 -13.15 1.66
C LEU A 117 -8.47 -11.78 1.87
N GLU A 118 -9.06 -10.93 2.70
CA GLU A 118 -8.55 -9.59 3.01
C GLU A 118 -7.17 -9.67 3.70
N ALA A 119 -7.05 -10.51 4.73
CA ALA A 119 -5.78 -10.72 5.44
C ALA A 119 -4.70 -11.32 4.54
N GLY A 120 -5.08 -12.28 3.68
CA GLY A 120 -4.18 -12.91 2.72
C GLY A 120 -3.65 -11.89 1.70
N LEU A 121 -4.51 -11.02 1.18
CA LEU A 121 -4.14 -9.95 0.26
C LEU A 121 -3.19 -8.95 0.93
N LEU A 122 -3.49 -8.53 2.17
CA LEU A 122 -2.66 -7.61 2.95
C LEU A 122 -1.26 -8.20 3.18
N VAL A 123 -1.18 -9.44 3.68
CA VAL A 123 0.10 -10.13 3.93
C VAL A 123 0.87 -10.35 2.63
N PHE A 124 0.19 -10.74 1.55
CA PHE A 124 0.80 -10.90 0.24
C PHE A 124 1.43 -9.58 -0.23
N PHE A 125 0.68 -8.48 -0.23
CA PHE A 125 1.20 -7.18 -0.66
C PHE A 125 2.31 -6.66 0.24
N LEU A 126 2.25 -6.93 1.55
CA LEU A 126 3.31 -6.56 2.50
C LEU A 126 4.63 -7.24 2.13
N ILE A 127 4.60 -8.57 1.95
CA ILE A 127 5.78 -9.36 1.58
C ILE A 127 6.26 -8.97 0.18
N TYR A 128 5.33 -8.87 -0.78
CA TYR A 128 5.62 -8.48 -2.15
C TYR A 128 6.32 -7.13 -2.21
N THR A 129 5.78 -6.10 -1.54
CA THR A 129 6.37 -4.75 -1.51
C THR A 129 7.78 -4.79 -0.95
N TYR A 130 8.00 -5.53 0.15
CA TYR A 130 9.32 -5.66 0.76
C TYR A 130 10.33 -6.32 -0.19
N VAL A 131 9.98 -7.48 -0.74
CA VAL A 131 10.84 -8.25 -1.64
C VAL A 131 11.12 -7.47 -2.93
N PHE A 132 10.11 -6.83 -3.51
CA PHE A 132 10.26 -6.00 -4.69
C PHE A 132 11.22 -4.84 -4.44
N ASN A 133 11.04 -4.08 -3.36
CA ASN A 133 11.92 -2.98 -3.00
C ASN A 133 13.37 -3.45 -2.85
N TRP A 134 13.57 -4.55 -2.13
CA TRP A 134 14.90 -5.12 -1.92
C TRP A 134 15.56 -5.55 -3.23
N CYS A 135 14.84 -6.27 -4.09
CA CYS A 135 15.32 -6.69 -5.40
C CYS A 135 15.61 -5.48 -6.32
N PHE A 136 14.70 -4.50 -6.35
CA PHE A 136 14.85 -3.30 -7.17
C PHE A 136 16.08 -2.50 -6.76
N ASP A 137 16.28 -2.28 -5.47
CA ASP A 137 17.43 -1.55 -4.95
C ASP A 137 18.75 -2.30 -5.23
N ARG A 138 18.72 -3.63 -5.21
CA ARG A 138 19.88 -4.46 -5.55
C ARG A 138 20.24 -4.43 -7.05
N VAL A 139 19.24 -4.32 -7.92
CA VAL A 139 19.44 -4.29 -9.39
C VAL A 139 19.75 -2.88 -9.90
N PHE A 140 19.05 -1.86 -9.41
CA PHE A 140 19.11 -0.48 -9.95
C PHE A 140 19.89 0.50 -9.05
N GLY A 141 20.40 0.02 -7.91
CA GLY A 141 21.12 0.81 -6.91
C GLY A 141 20.16 1.60 -6.01
N LEU A 142 20.69 2.16 -4.92
CA LEU A 142 19.92 2.96 -3.97
C LEU A 142 19.56 4.34 -4.54
N PRO A 143 18.48 5.01 -4.07
CA PRO A 143 18.25 6.41 -4.39
C PRO A 143 19.35 7.30 -3.79
N ALA A 144 19.64 8.43 -4.43
CA ALA A 144 20.69 9.38 -4.00
C ALA A 144 20.56 9.80 -2.52
N SER A 145 19.34 9.91 -2.00
CA SER A 145 19.07 10.24 -0.59
C SER A 145 19.54 9.18 0.40
N ALA A 146 19.74 7.95 -0.05
CA ALA A 146 20.20 6.82 0.77
C ALA A 146 21.65 6.44 0.48
N GLN A 147 22.32 7.13 -0.44
CA GLN A 147 23.74 6.90 -0.75
C GLN A 147 24.63 7.77 0.12
N VAL A 148 25.73 7.17 0.61
CA VAL A 148 26.85 7.94 1.15
C VAL A 148 27.63 8.48 -0.05
N LEU A 149 27.43 9.77 -0.34
CA LEU A 149 28.10 10.44 -1.44
C LEU A 149 29.58 10.64 -1.09
N ALA A 150 30.47 9.82 -1.65
CA ALA A 150 31.90 9.97 -1.46
C ALA A 150 32.41 11.28 -2.10
N PRO A 151 33.30 12.04 -1.42
CA PRO A 151 34.06 13.10 -2.08
C PRO A 151 34.94 12.48 -3.18
N GLN A 152 34.89 13.04 -4.39
CA GLN A 152 35.79 12.65 -5.48
C GLN A 152 37.21 13.12 -5.10
N VAL A 153 38.18 12.19 -5.05
CA VAL A 153 39.61 12.49 -4.82
C VAL A 153 40.25 12.92 -6.14
#